data_AF-A0A8S3DXN0-F1
#
_entry.id   AF-A0A8S3DXN0-F1
#
_cell.length_a   1.000
_cell.length_b   1.000
_cell.length_c   1.000
_cell.angle_alpha   90.00
_cell.angle_beta   90.00
_cell.angle_gamma   90.00
#
_symmetry.space_group_name_H-M   'P 1'
#
loop_
_entity.id
_entity.type
_entity.pdbx_description
1 polymer ?
#
loop_
_entity_poly.entity_id
_entity_poly.type
_entity_poly.pdbx_seq_one_letter_code
_entity_poly.pdbx_strand_id
1 'polypeptide(L)'
;KNQIHSWVVTIGADDVFFWESLNGNRYQHISIDPDDPPLDKLSLNNIRHPYKTIGCLFNDKSFYANIQPTCNVDTCVFRLSDQSKWKAMSHDAIASVNTPGLVLTAPVMPHLMSNTLDPVALSNDIEKQIRALIIQHRKDLGYTTQFDDHLSYLLSPALSSYELERVTGLSVGNEEFQEAVRRAVPNGHAFKGFPIQFVHKNARKAFVFSL
;
A
#
# COMPACT_ATOMS: atom_id res chain seq x y z
N LYS A 1 -22.54 4.65 -7.38
CA LYS A 1 -23.22 4.68 -6.07
C LYS A 1 -22.57 5.78 -5.25
N ASN A 2 -23.30 6.79 -4.80
CA ASN A 2 -22.76 7.87 -3.95
C ASN A 2 -22.62 7.37 -2.51
N GLN A 3 -21.43 6.88 -2.15
CA GLN A 3 -21.12 6.45 -0.79
C GLN A 3 -20.23 7.48 -0.10
N ILE A 4 -20.39 7.60 1.22
CA ILE A 4 -19.46 8.36 2.05
C ILE A 4 -18.13 7.63 2.01
N HIS A 5 -17.08 8.37 1.70
CA HIS A 5 -15.74 7.84 1.54
C HIS A 5 -14.74 8.90 2.01
N SER A 6 -13.59 8.45 2.51
CA SER A 6 -12.49 9.31 2.94
C SER A 6 -11.26 8.97 2.12
N TRP A 7 -10.63 9.99 1.55
CA TRP A 7 -9.42 9.88 0.75
C TRP A 7 -8.42 10.94 1.21
N VAL A 8 -7.16 10.80 0.79
CA VAL A 8 -6.10 11.74 1.15
C VAL A 8 -5.92 12.75 0.04
N VAL A 9 -5.75 14.02 0.40
CA VAL A 9 -5.34 15.08 -0.53
C VAL A 9 -3.99 15.65 -0.10
N THR A 10 -3.10 15.86 -1.07
CA THR A 10 -1.88 16.65 -0.89
C THR A 10 -2.07 17.97 -1.63
N ILE A 11 -1.97 19.07 -0.90
CA ILE A 11 -2.11 20.43 -1.43
C ILE A 11 -0.72 21.07 -1.43
N GLY A 12 -0.17 21.28 -2.63
CA GLY A 12 1.05 22.04 -2.86
C GLY A 12 0.77 23.53 -3.04
N ALA A 13 1.76 24.29 -3.51
CA ALA A 13 1.59 25.71 -3.82
C ALA A 13 0.62 25.91 -4.99
N ASP A 14 0.82 25.15 -6.07
CA ASP A 14 0.05 25.23 -7.31
C ASP A 14 -0.63 23.90 -7.71
N ASP A 15 -0.18 22.77 -7.14
CA ASP A 15 -0.66 21.44 -7.48
C ASP A 15 -1.49 20.80 -6.38
N VAL A 16 -2.51 20.04 -6.77
CA VAL A 16 -3.35 19.24 -5.85
C VAL A 16 -3.37 17.79 -6.32
N PHE A 17 -3.09 16.86 -5.42
CA PHE A 17 -3.12 15.43 -5.70
C PHE A 17 -4.09 14.72 -4.77
N PHE A 18 -4.86 13.79 -5.32
CA PHE A 18 -5.72 12.89 -4.55
C PHE A 18 -5.14 11.48 -4.53
N TRP A 19 -5.30 10.83 -3.39
CA TRP A 19 -4.80 9.49 -3.12
C TRP A 19 -5.93 8.64 -2.58
N GLU A 20 -6.27 7.58 -3.31
CA GLU A 20 -7.25 6.58 -2.88
C GLU A 20 -6.66 5.74 -1.74
N SER A 21 -7.37 5.69 -0.63
CA SER A 21 -6.88 5.08 0.61
C SER A 21 -6.89 3.55 0.56
N LEU A 22 -7.72 2.95 -0.30
CA LEU A 22 -7.85 1.49 -0.39
C LEU A 22 -6.86 0.82 -1.34
N ASN A 23 -6.43 1.52 -2.40
CA ASN A 23 -5.58 0.94 -3.45
C ASN A 23 -4.32 1.77 -3.77
N GLY A 24 -4.15 2.93 -3.13
CA GLY A 24 -2.99 3.79 -3.33
C GLY A 24 -2.96 4.55 -4.67
N ASN A 25 -4.04 4.51 -5.45
CA ASN A 25 -4.09 5.21 -6.73
C ASN A 25 -3.95 6.73 -6.54
N ARG A 26 -3.11 7.33 -7.39
CA ARG A 26 -2.85 8.78 -7.41
C ARG A 26 -3.57 9.45 -8.58
N TYR A 27 -4.25 10.55 -8.30
CA TYR A 27 -4.93 11.38 -9.30
C TYR A 27 -4.45 12.83 -9.17
N GLN A 28 -4.09 13.46 -10.29
CA GLN A 28 -3.85 14.90 -10.31
C GLN A 28 -5.19 15.62 -10.42
N HIS A 29 -5.45 16.54 -9.50
CA HIS A 29 -6.64 17.38 -9.55
C HIS A 29 -6.33 18.67 -10.30
N ILE A 30 -7.18 19.00 -11.26
CA ILE A 30 -7.16 20.26 -12.00
C ILE A 30 -8.50 20.91 -11.73
N SER A 31 -8.48 22.06 -11.04
CA SER A 31 -9.69 22.82 -10.76
C SER A 31 -10.29 23.31 -12.06
N ILE A 32 -11.59 23.09 -12.25
CA ILE A 32 -12.33 23.60 -13.40
C ILE A 32 -12.97 24.93 -12.98
N ASP A 33 -12.58 26.02 -13.66
CA ASP A 33 -13.30 27.29 -13.55
C ASP A 33 -14.57 27.22 -14.44
N PRO A 34 -15.78 27.44 -13.88
CA PRO A 34 -17.02 27.47 -14.66
C PRO A 34 -17.04 28.55 -15.75
N ASP A 35 -16.25 29.61 -15.60
CA ASP A 35 -16.19 30.73 -16.54
C ASP A 35 -15.17 30.52 -17.67
N ASP A 36 -14.31 29.49 -17.56
CA ASP A 36 -13.33 29.14 -18.59
C ASP A 36 -13.97 28.40 -19.79
N PRO A 37 -13.38 28.51 -21.00
CA PRO A 37 -13.83 27.74 -22.14
C PRO A 37 -13.77 26.22 -21.86
N PRO A 38 -14.68 25.41 -22.44
CA PRO A 38 -14.75 23.99 -22.15
C PRO A 38 -13.42 23.29 -22.46
N LEU A 39 -12.87 22.59 -21.47
CA LEU A 39 -11.66 21.78 -21.62
C LEU A 39 -11.82 20.73 -22.73
N ASP A 40 -10.75 20.52 -23.50
CA ASP A 40 -10.69 19.46 -24.51
C ASP A 40 -11.01 18.08 -23.90
N LYS A 41 -11.77 17.26 -24.64
CA LYS A 41 -12.22 15.93 -24.20
C LYS A 41 -11.08 14.99 -23.77
N LEU A 42 -9.89 15.16 -24.35
CA LEU A 42 -8.68 14.41 -24.00
C LEU A 42 -8.15 14.79 -22.61
N SER A 43 -8.14 16.09 -22.30
CA SER A 43 -7.76 16.63 -21.00
C SER A 43 -8.74 16.19 -19.92
N LEU A 44 -10.05 16.21 -20.23
CA LEU A 44 -11.11 15.77 -19.32
C LEU A 44 -11.00 14.27 -18.94
N ASN A 45 -10.52 13.41 -19.84
CA ASN A 45 -10.34 11.98 -19.56
C ASN A 45 -9.15 11.72 -18.63
N ASN A 46 -8.11 12.54 -18.66
CA ASN A 46 -6.93 12.41 -17.79
C ASN A 46 -7.18 12.91 -16.34
N ILE A 47 -8.26 13.67 -16.10
CA ILE A 47 -8.58 14.31 -14.80
C ILE A 47 -9.51 13.46 -13.92
N ARG A 48 -10.03 12.33 -14.42
CA ARG A 48 -11.12 11.59 -13.75
C ARG A 48 -10.68 10.81 -12.50
N HIS A 49 -10.60 11.50 -11.37
CA HIS A 49 -10.75 10.88 -10.06
C HIS A 49 -12.22 10.48 -9.81
N PRO A 50 -12.49 9.48 -8.95
CA PRO A 50 -13.86 9.03 -8.65
C PRO A 50 -14.63 9.98 -7.73
N TYR A 51 -13.96 10.89 -7.02
CA TYR A 51 -14.55 11.75 -6.00
C TYR A 51 -15.47 12.83 -6.61
N LYS A 52 -16.63 13.04 -5.99
CA LYS A 52 -17.67 13.95 -6.48
C LYS A 52 -17.88 15.18 -5.62
N THR A 53 -17.98 14.98 -4.31
CA THR A 53 -18.26 16.07 -3.38
C THR A 53 -17.33 16.06 -2.18
N ILE A 54 -16.94 17.23 -1.68
CA ILE A 54 -16.10 17.40 -0.51
C ILE A 54 -16.75 18.33 0.51
N GLY A 55 -16.90 17.85 1.74
CA GLY A 55 -17.49 18.60 2.85
C GLY A 55 -16.48 19.18 3.83
N CYS A 56 -15.38 18.46 4.10
CA CYS A 56 -14.37 18.89 5.05
C CYS A 56 -12.98 18.32 4.72
N LEU A 57 -11.96 18.96 5.27
CA LEU A 57 -10.57 18.53 5.26
C LEU A 57 -10.02 18.59 6.67
N PHE A 58 -9.20 17.62 7.04
CA PHE A 58 -8.56 17.62 8.35
C PHE A 58 -7.19 16.95 8.29
N ASN A 59 -6.34 17.31 9.25
CA ASN A 59 -5.10 16.62 9.56
C ASN A 59 -4.98 16.48 11.09
N ASP A 60 -3.79 16.19 11.59
CA ASP A 60 -3.49 16.03 13.02
C ASP A 60 -3.65 17.32 13.84
N LYS A 61 -3.72 18.51 13.21
CA LYS A 61 -3.69 19.81 13.89
C LYS A 61 -4.89 20.71 13.60
N SER A 62 -5.50 20.53 12.45
CA SER A 62 -6.46 21.47 11.89
C SER A 62 -7.64 20.75 11.25
N PHE A 63 -8.80 21.38 11.34
CA PHE A 63 -10.03 20.95 10.70
C PHE A 63 -10.63 22.13 9.93
N TYR A 64 -11.02 21.89 8.67
CA TYR A 64 -11.59 22.86 7.76
C TYR A 64 -12.91 22.35 7.20
N ALA A 65 -13.95 23.19 7.28
CA ALA A 65 -15.22 22.95 6.60
C ALA A 65 -15.23 23.69 5.26
N ASN A 66 -15.69 23.01 4.21
CA ASN A 66 -15.91 23.63 2.91
C ASN A 66 -17.16 24.51 2.99
N ILE A 67 -17.00 25.82 2.75
CA ILE A 67 -18.09 26.80 2.76
C ILE A 67 -18.27 27.47 1.39
N GLN A 68 -17.69 26.88 0.34
CA GLN A 68 -17.89 27.32 -1.04
C GLN A 68 -19.36 27.09 -1.48
N PRO A 69 -19.85 27.83 -2.50
CA PRO A 69 -21.24 27.71 -2.97
C PRO A 69 -21.63 26.30 -3.44
N THR A 70 -20.65 25.52 -3.92
CA THR A 70 -20.85 24.12 -4.29
C THR A 70 -19.89 23.23 -3.52
N CYS A 71 -20.31 21.99 -3.27
CA CYS A 71 -19.44 20.98 -2.69
C CYS A 71 -18.74 20.13 -3.75
N ASN A 72 -18.87 20.45 -5.04
CA ASN A 72 -18.31 19.66 -6.13
C ASN A 72 -16.78 19.71 -6.09
N VAL A 73 -16.13 18.54 -6.11
CA VAL A 73 -14.67 18.44 -6.06
C VAL A 73 -14.04 19.08 -7.30
N ASP A 74 -14.65 18.89 -8.47
CA ASP A 74 -14.12 19.37 -9.75
C ASP A 74 -13.96 20.89 -9.82
N THR A 75 -14.83 21.64 -9.13
CA THR A 75 -14.82 23.12 -9.09
C THR A 75 -14.35 23.66 -7.73
N CYS A 76 -13.83 22.80 -6.86
CA CYS A 76 -13.45 23.18 -5.51
C CYS A 76 -12.07 23.84 -5.51
N VAL A 77 -11.96 25.04 -4.95
CA VAL A 77 -10.68 25.73 -4.78
C VAL A 77 -10.01 25.27 -3.48
N PHE A 78 -8.93 24.51 -3.59
CA PHE A 78 -8.16 23.96 -2.46
C PHE A 78 -7.20 24.97 -1.80
N ARG A 79 -7.62 26.23 -1.62
CA ARG A 79 -6.83 27.27 -0.94
C ARG A 79 -7.29 27.42 0.51
N LEU A 80 -6.69 26.64 1.42
CA LEU A 80 -7.10 26.61 2.84
C LEU A 80 -6.84 27.92 3.61
N SER A 81 -5.97 28.79 3.10
CA SER A 81 -5.72 30.12 3.67
C SER A 81 -6.87 31.10 3.40
N ASP A 82 -7.74 30.80 2.43
CA ASP A 82 -8.88 31.66 2.08
C ASP A 82 -10.09 31.32 2.97
N GLN A 83 -10.31 32.16 3.98
CA GLN A 83 -11.40 32.00 4.95
C GLN A 83 -12.79 32.20 4.36
N SER A 84 -12.91 32.73 3.13
CA SER A 84 -14.20 32.80 2.42
C SER A 84 -14.60 31.46 1.80
N LYS A 85 -13.64 30.54 1.62
CA LYS A 85 -13.84 29.23 0.99
C LYS A 85 -13.73 28.08 1.99
N TRP A 86 -12.82 28.19 2.95
CA TRP A 86 -12.56 27.18 3.97
C TRP A 86 -12.64 27.78 5.36
N LYS A 87 -13.62 27.34 6.15
CA LYS A 87 -13.74 27.77 7.54
C LYS A 87 -12.90 26.85 8.42
N ALA A 88 -11.82 27.38 8.96
CA ALA A 88 -11.03 26.69 9.99
C ALA A 88 -11.80 26.62 11.31
N MET A 89 -11.77 25.47 11.96
CA MET A 89 -12.21 25.32 13.34
C MET A 89 -11.14 25.88 14.28
N SER A 90 -11.55 26.50 15.40
CA SER A 90 -10.59 27.03 16.38
C SER A 90 -9.82 25.90 17.06
N HIS A 91 -8.56 26.18 17.41
CA HIS A 91 -7.73 25.21 18.15
C HIS A 91 -8.37 24.83 19.49
N ASP A 92 -9.03 25.76 20.18
CA ASP A 92 -9.72 25.47 21.45
C ASP A 92 -10.90 24.51 21.25
N ALA A 93 -11.65 24.66 20.14
CA ALA A 93 -12.73 23.72 19.81
C ALA A 93 -12.17 22.34 19.48
N ILE A 94 -11.08 22.26 18.73
CA ILE A 94 -10.38 21.00 18.42
C ILE A 94 -9.81 20.35 19.70
N ALA A 95 -9.23 21.15 20.60
CA ALA A 95 -8.67 20.65 21.86
C ALA A 95 -9.76 20.16 22.83
N SER A 96 -10.91 20.83 22.87
CA SER A 96 -12.02 20.44 23.75
C SER A 96 -12.60 19.07 23.39
N VAL A 97 -12.68 18.71 22.11
CA VAL A 97 -13.09 17.36 21.68
C VAL A 97 -12.00 16.31 21.85
N ASN A 98 -10.74 16.72 21.91
CA ASN A 98 -9.57 15.85 22.13
C ASN A 98 -9.14 15.78 23.60
N THR A 99 -9.90 16.35 24.53
CA THR A 99 -9.55 16.36 25.95
C THR A 99 -9.67 14.95 26.55
N PRO A 100 -8.60 14.39 27.14
CA PRO A 100 -8.63 13.09 27.80
C PRO A 100 -9.72 13.08 28.88
N GLY A 101 -10.76 12.26 28.70
CA GLY A 101 -11.86 12.10 29.66
C GLY A 101 -13.23 12.64 29.22
N LEU A 102 -13.33 13.48 28.18
CA LEU A 102 -14.63 13.89 27.62
C LEU A 102 -15.25 12.83 26.69
N VAL A 103 -14.41 11.96 26.14
CA VAL A 103 -14.87 10.78 25.41
C VAL A 103 -14.78 9.57 26.32
N LEU A 104 -15.76 9.45 27.23
CA LEU A 104 -15.95 8.27 28.09
C LEU A 104 -16.12 6.96 27.29
N THR A 105 -16.19 7.04 25.95
CA THR A 105 -16.37 5.92 25.03
C THR A 105 -15.45 5.96 23.80
N ALA A 106 -14.51 6.91 23.65
CA ALA A 106 -13.59 6.82 22.51
C ALA A 106 -12.56 5.73 22.82
N PRO A 107 -12.38 4.76 21.92
CA PRO A 107 -11.22 3.89 22.03
C PRO A 107 -9.96 4.77 22.02
N VAL A 108 -9.01 4.45 22.91
CA VAL A 108 -7.66 5.02 22.89
C VAL A 108 -7.20 5.04 21.44
N MET A 109 -6.90 6.23 20.91
CA MET A 109 -6.45 6.34 19.53
C MET A 109 -5.25 5.39 19.36
N PRO A 110 -5.32 4.40 18.45
CA PRO A 110 -4.25 3.45 18.30
C PRO A 110 -3.03 4.22 17.84
N HIS A 111 -2.01 4.27 18.70
CA HIS A 111 -0.73 4.83 18.31
C HIS A 111 -0.16 3.96 17.18
N LEU A 112 0.31 4.63 16.12
CA LEU A 112 1.09 3.95 15.09
C LEU A 112 2.34 3.40 15.76
N MET A 113 2.33 2.10 16.01
CA MET A 113 3.46 1.39 16.55
C MET A 113 4.31 0.92 15.39
N SER A 114 5.62 1.13 15.48
CA SER A 114 6.56 0.45 14.61
C SER A 114 6.30 -1.05 14.68
N ASN A 115 6.45 -1.74 13.54
CA ASN A 115 6.37 -3.18 13.55
C ASN A 115 7.38 -3.72 14.57
N THR A 116 6.89 -4.43 15.59
CA THR A 116 7.74 -5.03 16.63
C THR A 116 8.66 -6.13 16.10
N LEU A 117 8.50 -6.48 14.81
CA LEU A 117 9.23 -7.52 14.13
C LEU A 117 10.21 -6.90 13.14
N ASP A 118 11.44 -7.40 13.18
CA ASP A 118 12.38 -7.25 12.08
C ASP A 118 12.04 -8.33 11.02
N PRO A 119 11.49 -7.96 9.86
CA PRO A 119 11.09 -8.93 8.84
C PRO A 119 12.30 -9.66 8.23
N VAL A 120 13.46 -9.02 8.13
CA VAL A 120 14.66 -9.61 7.53
C VAL A 120 15.23 -10.66 8.48
N ALA A 121 15.41 -10.31 9.75
CA ALA A 121 15.90 -11.26 10.74
C ALA A 121 14.97 -12.47 10.88
N LEU A 122 13.64 -12.23 10.88
CA LEU A 122 12.65 -13.30 10.97
C LEU A 122 12.65 -14.20 9.73
N SER A 123 12.76 -13.64 8.53
CA SER A 123 12.84 -14.41 7.28
C SER A 123 14.04 -15.35 7.30
N ASN A 124 15.22 -14.83 7.65
CA ASN A 124 16.46 -15.60 7.71
C ASN A 124 16.40 -16.72 8.76
N ASP A 125 15.79 -16.45 9.92
CA ASP A 125 15.62 -17.46 10.97
C ASP A 125 14.68 -18.60 10.54
N ILE A 126 13.53 -18.27 9.94
CA ILE A 126 12.59 -19.27 9.41
C ILE A 126 13.24 -20.09 8.31
N GLU A 127 13.95 -19.46 7.37
CA GLU A 127 14.65 -20.16 6.29
C GLU A 127 15.67 -21.15 6.86
N LYS A 128 16.49 -20.72 7.82
CA LYS A 128 17.47 -21.58 8.49
C LYS A 128 16.81 -22.79 9.16
N GLN A 129 15.69 -22.58 9.84
CA GLN A 129 14.93 -23.67 10.48
C GLN A 129 14.35 -24.65 9.43
N ILE A 130 13.78 -24.15 8.34
CA ILE A 130 13.23 -24.99 7.26
C ILE A 130 14.34 -25.79 6.58
N ARG A 131 15.49 -25.16 6.28
CA ARG A 131 16.66 -25.85 5.71
C ARG A 131 17.11 -27.02 6.60
N ALA A 132 17.16 -26.83 7.91
CA ALA A 132 17.51 -27.89 8.85
C ALA A 132 16.49 -29.05 8.83
N LEU A 133 15.19 -28.74 8.77
CA LEU A 133 14.12 -29.75 8.66
C LEU A 133 14.22 -30.55 7.35
N ILE A 134 14.48 -29.87 6.23
CA ILE A 134 14.69 -30.51 4.92
C ILE A 134 15.89 -31.45 4.95
N ILE A 135 17.05 -30.98 5.48
CA ILE A 135 18.25 -31.80 5.60
C ILE A 135 17.96 -33.07 6.39
N GLN A 136 17.33 -32.93 7.56
CA GLN A 136 17.02 -34.06 8.42
C GLN A 136 16.07 -35.04 7.73
N HIS A 137 14.96 -34.55 7.17
CA HIS A 137 13.97 -35.40 6.49
C HIS A 137 14.57 -36.16 5.30
N ARG A 138 15.37 -35.48 4.47
CA ARG A 138 16.03 -36.11 3.32
C ARG A 138 17.09 -37.12 3.75
N LYS A 139 17.82 -36.84 4.83
CA LYS A 139 18.77 -37.79 5.43
C LYS A 139 18.08 -39.06 5.91
N ASP A 140 16.91 -38.93 6.53
CA ASP A 140 16.11 -40.07 7.00
C ASP A 140 15.62 -40.95 5.83
N LEU A 141 15.47 -40.36 4.63
CA LEU A 141 15.19 -41.06 3.36
C LEU A 141 16.44 -41.59 2.64
N GLY A 142 17.64 -41.38 3.20
CA GLY A 142 18.91 -41.78 2.58
C GLY A 142 19.42 -40.86 1.47
N TYR A 143 18.84 -39.66 1.32
CA TYR A 143 19.27 -38.67 0.33
C TYR A 143 20.25 -37.65 0.92
N THR A 144 21.15 -37.16 0.07
CA THR A 144 21.97 -35.98 0.36
C THR A 144 21.23 -34.70 -0.05
N THR A 145 21.54 -33.61 0.64
CA THR A 145 20.92 -32.29 0.39
C THR A 145 22.02 -31.28 0.16
N GLN A 146 21.96 -30.59 -0.97
CA GLN A 146 22.78 -29.43 -1.28
C GLN A 146 21.85 -28.28 -1.61
N PHE A 147 22.14 -27.11 -1.07
CA PHE A 147 21.43 -25.89 -1.42
C PHE A 147 22.27 -25.08 -2.39
N ASP A 148 21.61 -24.48 -3.38
CA ASP A 148 22.24 -23.66 -4.40
C ASP A 148 22.00 -22.18 -4.08
N ASP A 149 23.03 -21.52 -3.55
CA ASP A 149 22.96 -20.10 -3.19
C ASP A 149 22.86 -19.19 -4.42
N HIS A 150 23.37 -19.63 -5.57
CA HIS A 150 23.25 -18.87 -6.82
C HIS A 150 21.79 -18.89 -7.31
N LEU A 151 21.17 -20.06 -7.36
CA LEU A 151 19.75 -20.18 -7.68
C LEU A 151 18.87 -19.44 -6.65
N SER A 152 19.23 -19.51 -5.36
CA SER A 152 18.55 -18.75 -4.30
C SER A 152 18.57 -17.25 -4.57
N TYR A 153 19.70 -16.70 -5.01
CA TYR A 153 19.83 -15.30 -5.39
C TYR A 153 18.95 -14.93 -6.60
N LEU A 154 18.91 -15.81 -7.62
CA LEU A 154 18.06 -15.61 -8.80
C LEU A 154 16.57 -15.65 -8.51
N LEU A 155 16.15 -16.26 -7.40
CA LEU A 155 14.76 -16.31 -6.95
C LEU A 155 14.33 -15.05 -6.20
N SER A 156 15.26 -14.26 -5.66
CA SER A 156 14.93 -13.04 -4.90
C SER A 156 14.09 -12.02 -5.70
N PRO A 157 14.39 -11.73 -6.99
CA PRO A 157 13.53 -10.87 -7.80
C PRO A 157 12.14 -11.43 -8.00
N ALA A 158 11.99 -12.76 -8.19
CA ALA A 158 10.68 -13.38 -8.34
C ALA A 158 9.85 -13.28 -7.05
N LEU A 159 10.48 -13.48 -5.89
CA LEU A 159 9.81 -13.32 -4.60
C LEU A 159 9.31 -11.89 -4.41
N SER A 160 10.17 -10.90 -4.67
CA SER A 160 9.80 -9.48 -4.63
C SER A 160 8.64 -9.15 -5.58
N SER A 161 8.66 -9.68 -6.81
CA SER A 161 7.57 -9.52 -7.76
C SER A 161 6.27 -10.13 -7.27
N TYR A 162 6.28 -11.33 -6.67
CA TYR A 162 5.08 -11.95 -6.10
C TYR A 162 4.51 -11.13 -4.94
N GLU A 163 5.37 -10.59 -4.07
CA GLU A 163 4.95 -9.72 -2.96
C GLU A 163 4.34 -8.42 -3.49
N LEU A 164 4.97 -7.81 -4.50
CA LEU A 164 4.47 -6.59 -5.13
C LEU A 164 3.12 -6.82 -5.83
N GLU A 165 2.98 -7.91 -6.58
CA GLU A 165 1.75 -8.28 -7.26
C GLU A 165 0.61 -8.49 -6.27
N ARG A 166 0.89 -9.10 -5.10
CA ARG A 166 -0.11 -9.29 -4.05
C ARG A 166 -0.60 -7.98 -3.43
N VAL A 167 0.25 -6.97 -3.35
CA VAL A 167 -0.11 -5.65 -2.78
C VAL A 167 -0.77 -4.75 -3.82
N THR A 168 -0.27 -4.76 -5.06
CA THR A 168 -0.62 -3.76 -6.09
C THR A 168 -1.46 -4.30 -7.24
N GLY A 169 -1.53 -5.63 -7.40
CA GLY A 169 -2.13 -6.29 -8.55
C GLY A 169 -1.29 -6.20 -9.84
N LEU A 170 -0.08 -5.63 -9.79
CA LEU A 170 0.80 -5.47 -10.94
C LEU A 170 1.89 -6.55 -10.95
N SER A 171 1.98 -7.29 -12.05
CA SER A 171 3.07 -8.25 -12.29
C SER A 171 4.21 -7.56 -13.05
N VAL A 172 5.43 -7.66 -12.52
CA VAL A 172 6.64 -7.06 -13.11
C VAL A 172 7.79 -8.09 -13.10
N GLY A 173 8.61 -8.14 -14.15
CA GLY A 173 9.90 -8.87 -14.11
C GLY A 173 9.83 -10.40 -14.34
N ASN A 174 8.69 -10.92 -14.79
CA ASN A 174 8.51 -12.37 -14.96
C ASN A 174 9.35 -12.94 -16.12
N GLU A 175 9.52 -12.18 -17.21
CA GLU A 175 10.28 -12.64 -18.38
C GLU A 175 11.77 -12.75 -18.07
N GLU A 176 12.33 -11.73 -17.42
CA GLU A 176 13.73 -11.68 -16.97
C GLU A 176 14.03 -12.78 -15.97
N PHE A 177 13.10 -13.05 -15.05
CA PHE A 177 13.20 -14.18 -14.13
C PHE A 177 13.24 -15.52 -14.87
N GLN A 178 12.33 -15.76 -15.82
CA GLN A 178 12.30 -17.00 -16.59
C GLN A 178 13.59 -17.21 -17.38
N GLU A 179 14.13 -16.16 -17.99
CA GLU A 179 15.41 -16.23 -18.69
C GLU A 179 16.57 -16.55 -17.74
N ALA A 180 16.63 -15.89 -16.58
CA ALA A 180 17.68 -16.10 -15.59
C ALA A 180 17.69 -17.55 -15.07
N VAL A 181 16.52 -18.09 -14.73
CA VAL A 181 16.38 -19.50 -14.31
C VAL A 181 16.75 -20.46 -15.44
N ARG A 182 16.28 -20.21 -16.68
CA ARG A 182 16.65 -21.07 -17.84
C ARG A 182 18.15 -21.14 -18.09
N ARG A 183 18.88 -20.04 -17.86
CA ARG A 183 20.34 -20.00 -18.01
C ARG A 183 21.07 -20.68 -16.83
N ALA A 184 20.51 -20.63 -15.63
CA ALA A 184 21.11 -21.22 -14.44
C ALA A 184 20.88 -22.74 -14.33
N VAL A 185 19.77 -23.24 -14.85
CA VAL A 185 19.44 -24.68 -14.79
C VAL A 185 20.24 -25.44 -15.84
N PRO A 186 21.02 -26.48 -15.46
CA PRO A 186 21.79 -27.27 -16.40
C PRO A 186 20.93 -27.99 -17.45
N ASN A 187 21.50 -28.23 -18.62
CA ASN A 187 20.83 -29.01 -19.67
C ASN A 187 20.36 -30.38 -19.14
N GLY A 188 19.14 -30.77 -19.50
CA GLY A 188 18.51 -32.01 -19.03
C GLY A 188 17.87 -31.93 -17.63
N HIS A 189 17.96 -30.78 -16.95
CA HIS A 189 17.30 -30.54 -15.67
C HIS A 189 16.07 -29.63 -15.85
N ALA A 190 15.11 -29.75 -14.93
CA ALA A 190 13.92 -28.91 -14.90
C ALA A 190 13.80 -28.23 -13.53
N PHE A 191 13.54 -26.93 -13.54
CA PHE A 191 13.19 -26.17 -12.35
C PHE A 191 11.67 -26.17 -12.16
N LYS A 192 11.22 -26.44 -10.94
CA LYS A 192 9.81 -26.32 -10.52
C LYS A 192 9.76 -25.49 -9.24
N GLY A 193 9.11 -24.35 -9.31
CA GLY A 193 8.85 -23.48 -8.16
C GLY A 193 7.35 -23.34 -7.93
N PHE A 194 6.92 -23.48 -6.68
CA PHE A 194 5.54 -23.22 -6.26
C PHE A 194 5.56 -22.17 -5.16
N PRO A 195 5.12 -20.93 -5.42
CA PRO A 195 5.06 -19.91 -4.39
C PRO A 195 3.97 -20.27 -3.39
N ILE A 196 4.35 -20.40 -2.11
CA ILE A 196 3.43 -20.69 -1.01
C ILE A 196 3.51 -19.54 0.00
N GLN A 197 2.35 -19.06 0.43
CA GLN A 197 2.25 -18.03 1.46
C GLN A 197 1.82 -18.65 2.79
N PHE A 198 2.53 -18.34 3.86
CA PHE A 198 2.19 -18.76 5.22
C PHE A 198 1.78 -17.56 6.07
N VAL A 199 0.72 -17.71 6.86
CA VAL A 199 0.23 -16.70 7.82
C VAL A 199 0.78 -16.89 9.23
N HIS A 200 1.86 -17.65 9.38
CA HIS A 200 2.47 -17.97 10.67
C HIS A 200 3.99 -18.10 10.56
N LYS A 201 4.68 -18.02 11.70
CA LYS A 201 6.15 -18.08 11.79
C LYS A 201 6.70 -19.47 12.14
N ASN A 202 5.83 -20.47 12.24
CA ASN A 202 6.23 -21.82 12.66
C ASN A 202 6.84 -22.60 11.49
N ALA A 203 8.17 -22.73 11.48
CA ALA A 203 8.92 -23.44 10.44
C ALA A 203 8.49 -24.91 10.28
N ARG A 204 8.15 -25.61 11.37
CA ARG A 204 7.71 -27.01 11.31
C ARG A 204 6.35 -27.16 10.62
N LYS A 205 5.41 -26.25 10.91
CA LYS A 205 4.10 -26.24 10.23
C LYS A 205 4.26 -25.91 8.74
N ALA A 206 5.11 -24.93 8.41
CA ALA A 206 5.42 -24.59 7.02
C ALA A 206 6.03 -25.80 6.28
N PHE A 207 7.01 -26.46 6.89
CA PHE A 207 7.65 -27.65 6.33
C PHE A 207 6.66 -28.78 6.03
N VAL A 208 5.76 -29.11 6.96
CA VAL A 208 4.76 -30.19 6.76
C VAL A 208 3.80 -29.87 5.62
N PHE A 209 3.46 -28.60 5.41
CA PHE A 209 2.60 -28.18 4.30
C PHE A 209 3.31 -28.20 2.94
N SER A 210 4.65 -28.11 2.93
CA SER A 210 5.47 -28.06 1.72
C SER A 210 5.99 -29.43 1.24
N LEU A 211 5.72 -30.51 1.97
CA LEU A 211 6.03 -31.90 1.59
C LEU A 211 4.96 -32.46 0.64
#